data_AF-A0AAP1L9V4-F1
#
_entry.id   AF-A0AAP1L9V4-F1
#
_cell.length_a   1.000
_cell.length_b   1.000
_cell.length_c   1.000
_cell.angle_alpha   90.00
_cell.angle_beta   90.00
_cell.angle_gamma   90.00
#
_symmetry.space_group_name_H-M   'P 1'
#
loop_
_entity.id
_entity.type
_entity.pdbx_description
1 polymer ?
#
loop_
_entity_poly.entity_id
_entity_poly.type
_entity_poly.pdbx_seq_one_letter_code
_entity_poly.pdbx_strand_id
1 'polypeptide(L)' 'MDESRYVVRIHPEQGGWWVTRPQWSPLRYLREQGALENAELMAKLHCMTTGQPSGVVLKTAEGERVVRRYG' A
#
# COMPACT_ATOMS: atom_id res chain seq x y z
N MET A 1 -4.08 -20.88 8.17
CA MET A 1 -3.84 -19.42 8.30
C MET A 1 -4.60 -18.78 7.15
N ASP A 2 -5.53 -17.86 7.41
CA ASP A 2 -6.50 -17.35 6.44
C ASP A 2 -5.81 -16.59 5.28
N GLU A 3 -5.88 -17.13 4.06
CA GLU A 3 -5.14 -16.69 2.87
C GLU A 3 -5.65 -15.37 2.26
N SER A 4 -6.74 -14.82 2.82
CA SER A 4 -7.46 -13.66 2.30
C SER A 4 -6.87 -12.28 2.70
N ARG A 5 -5.67 -12.22 3.30
CA ARG A 5 -5.19 -11.01 4.01
C ARG A 5 -3.90 -10.42 3.46
N TYR A 6 -3.81 -9.08 3.48
CA TYR A 6 -2.71 -8.28 2.92
C TYR A 6 -2.21 -7.22 3.93
N VAL A 7 -0.98 -6.72 3.72
CA VAL A 7 -0.26 -5.80 4.60
C VAL A 7 0.37 -4.67 3.81
N VAL A 8 0.33 -3.44 4.32
CA VAL A 8 1.02 -2.29 3.72
C VAL A 8 2.42 -2.09 4.36
N ARG A 9 3.47 -1.94 3.55
CA ARG A 9 4.86 -1.64 3.95
C ARG A 9 5.40 -0.42 3.21
N ILE A 10 6.20 0.41 3.88
CA ILE A 10 6.94 1.52 3.25
C ILE A 10 8.23 0.96 2.66
N HIS A 11 8.55 1.30 1.42
CA HIS A 11 9.86 1.04 0.80
C HIS A 11 10.58 2.37 0.57
N PRO A 12 11.41 2.83 1.52
CA PRO A 12 12.00 4.17 1.51
C PRO A 12 12.83 4.46 0.25
N GLU A 13 13.59 3.47 -0.23
CA GLU A 13 14.49 3.62 -1.38
C GLU A 13 13.76 3.79 -2.72
N GLN A 14 12.46 3.47 -2.78
CA GLN A 14 11.65 3.56 -4.00
C GLN A 14 10.50 4.56 -3.87
N GLY A 15 10.42 5.30 -2.75
CA GLY A 15 9.36 6.27 -2.49
C GLY A 15 7.93 5.70 -2.46
N GLY A 16 7.80 4.38 -2.32
CA GLY A 16 6.54 3.66 -2.57
C GLY A 16 5.99 2.91 -1.36
N TRP A 17 4.67 2.78 -1.32
CA TRP A 17 3.95 1.93 -0.37
C TRP A 17 3.53 0.62 -1.04
N TRP A 18 3.93 -0.51 -0.46
CA TRP A 18 3.73 -1.84 -1.03
C TRP A 18 2.66 -2.58 -0.25
N VAL A 19 1.71 -3.20 -0.95
CA VAL A 19 0.73 -4.12 -0.35
C VAL A 19 1.18 -5.56 -0.60
N THR A 20 1.53 -6.33 0.44
CA THR A 20 2.07 -7.70 0.33
C THR A 20 1.31 -8.70 1.19
N ARG A 21 1.35 -10.00 0.86
CA ARG A 21 0.85 -11.07 1.75
C ARG A 21 1.73 -11.20 3.01
N PRO A 22 1.15 -11.52 4.19
CA PRO A 22 1.86 -11.41 5.46
C PRO A 22 2.86 -12.55 5.72
N GLN A 23 4.13 -12.20 5.94
CA GLN A 23 4.88 -12.73 7.08
C GLN A 23 4.90 -11.63 8.15
N TRP A 24 3.80 -11.56 8.92
CA TRP A 24 3.55 -10.70 10.08
C TRP A 24 3.60 -9.16 9.88
N SER A 25 2.51 -8.47 10.24
CA SER A 25 2.46 -7.01 10.40
C SER A 25 1.34 -6.59 11.37
N PRO A 26 1.54 -5.53 12.17
CA PRO A 26 0.56 -5.01 13.13
C PRO A 26 -0.71 -4.40 12.51
N LEU A 27 -0.76 -4.15 11.19
CA LEU A 27 -1.92 -3.56 10.49
C LEU A 27 -3.05 -4.56 10.18
N ARG A 28 -3.22 -5.56 11.04
CA ARG A 28 -3.78 -6.90 10.76
C ARG A 28 -5.29 -7.01 10.44
N TYR A 29 -6.01 -5.92 10.17
CA TYR A 29 -7.48 -5.92 10.24
C TYR A 29 -8.26 -5.29 9.08
N LEU A 30 -7.61 -4.87 7.99
CA LEU A 30 -8.33 -4.28 6.87
C LEU A 30 -8.58 -5.32 5.76
N ARG A 31 -9.84 -5.43 5.31
CA ARG A 31 -10.17 -6.08 4.03
C ARG A 31 -9.51 -5.29 2.89
N GLU A 32 -9.34 -5.91 1.73
CA GLU A 32 -8.63 -5.33 0.58
C GLU A 32 -9.03 -3.87 0.31
N GLN A 33 -10.33 -3.58 0.23
CA GLN A 33 -10.85 -2.23 0.01
C GLN A 33 -10.38 -1.24 1.09
N GLY A 34 -10.45 -1.61 2.37
CA GLY A 34 -9.99 -0.74 3.45
C GLY A 34 -8.47 -0.55 3.46
N ALA A 35 -7.72 -1.56 3.03
CA ALA A 35 -6.27 -1.45 2.87
C ALA A 35 -5.90 -0.50 1.72
N LEU A 36 -6.65 -0.54 0.62
CA LEU A 36 -6.49 0.37 -0.52
C LEU A 36 -6.84 1.81 -0.14
N GLU A 37 -7.99 2.03 0.52
CA GLU A 37 -8.40 3.37 0.98
C GLU A 37 -7.37 4.00 1.92
N ASN A 38 -6.83 3.20 2.85
CA ASN A 38 -5.78 3.66 3.74
C ASN A 38 -4.49 3.98 2.98
N ALA A 39 -4.06 3.09 2.08
CA ALA A 39 -2.87 3.33 1.26
C ALA A 39 -3.01 4.58 0.39
N GLU A 40 -4.20 4.84 -0.18
CA GLU A 40 -4.49 6.06 -0.94
C GLU A 40 -4.41 7.32 -0.08
N LEU A 41 -4.99 7.30 1.12
CA LEU A 41 -4.90 8.43 2.06
C LEU A 41 -3.44 8.73 2.42
N MET A 42 -2.65 7.70 2.73
CA MET A 42 -1.24 7.87 3.10
C MET A 42 -0.37 8.36 1.95
N ALA A 43 -0.58 7.84 0.73
CA ALA A 43 0.13 8.30 -0.46
C ALA A 43 -0.19 9.78 -0.78
N LYS A 44 -1.47 10.17 -0.63
CA LYS A 44 -1.88 11.57 -0.79
C LYS A 44 -1.25 12.47 0.27
N LEU A 45 -1.28 12.08 1.55
CA LEU A 45 -0.68 12.85 2.65
C LEU A 45 0.83 13.01 2.47
N HIS A 46 1.53 11.95 2.03
CA HIS A 46 2.96 12.03 1.72
C HIS A 46 3.21 13.12 0.67
N CYS A 47 2.52 13.05 -0.47
CA CYS A 47 2.65 14.04 -1.53
C CYS A 47 2.39 15.48 -1.05
N MET A 48 1.35 15.68 -0.22
CA MET A 48 1.01 17.00 0.31
C MET A 48 2.04 17.54 1.31
N THR A 49 2.67 16.68 2.11
CA THR A 49 3.55 17.10 3.22
C THR A 49 5.02 17.19 2.80
N THR A 50 5.45 16.39 1.82
CA THR A 50 6.85 16.35 1.37
C THR A 50 7.04 16.99 -0.01
N GLY A 51 5.96 17.22 -0.77
CA GLY A 51 6.02 17.64 -2.16
C GLY A 51 6.57 16.57 -3.11
N GLN A 52 6.82 15.35 -2.62
CA GLN A 52 7.35 14.24 -3.43
C GLN A 52 6.21 13.37 -3.98
N PRO A 53 6.32 12.88 -5.22
CA PRO A 53 5.30 12.01 -5.79
C PRO A 53 5.19 10.70 -4.99
N SER A 54 3.98 10.16 -4.90
CA SER A 54 3.69 8.90 -4.20
C SER A 54 2.62 8.08 -4.93
N GLY A 55 2.58 6.77 -4.72
CA GLY A 55 1.65 5.90 -5.41
C GLY A 55 1.26 4.67 -4.61
N VAL A 56 0.12 4.10 -4.99
CA VAL A 56 -0.42 2.87 -4.40
C VAL A 56 -0.31 1.75 -5.41
N VAL A 57 0.36 0.67 -5.02
CA VAL A 57 0.54 -0.54 -5.83
C VAL A 57 -0.06 -1.73 -5.08
N LEU A 58 -0.98 -2.42 -5.75
CA LEU A 58 -1.55 -3.67 -5.28
C LEU A 58 -0.70 -4.82 -5.84
N LYS A 59 -0.14 -5.66 -4.97
CA LYS A 59 0.53 -6.89 -5.39
C LYS A 59 -0.40 -8.08 -5.15
N THR A 60 -0.72 -8.76 -6.23
CA THR A 60 -1.53 -9.99 -6.23
C THR A 60 -0.65 -11.19 -6.60
N ALA A 61 -1.20 -12.40 -6.56
CA ALA A 61 -0.50 -13.58 -7.05
C ALA A 61 -0.21 -13.54 -8.56
N GLU A 62 -0.95 -12.73 -9.31
CA GLU A 62 -0.84 -12.57 -10.76
C GLU A 62 0.15 -11.46 -11.17
N GLY A 63 0.66 -10.70 -10.20
CA GLY A 63 1.63 -9.63 -10.41
C GLY A 63 1.25 -8.32 -9.73
N GLU A 64 1.93 -7.25 -10.14
CA GLU A 64 1.78 -5.91 -9.56
C GLU A 64 0.91 -5.02 -10.44
N ARG A 65 -0.02 -4.30 -9.80
CA ARG A 65 -0.90 -3.34 -10.46
C ARG A 65 -0.81 -1.98 -9.77
N VAL A 66 -0.50 -0.94 -10.54
CA VAL A 66 -0.63 0.45 -10.07
C VAL A 66 -2.11 0.80 -9.96
N VAL A 67 -2.55 1.18 -8.77
CA VAL A 67 -3.93 1.56 -8.49
C VAL A 67 -4.11 3.06 -8.71
N ARG A 68 -3.19 3.86 -8.15
CA ARG A 68 -3.23 5.33 -8.25
C ARG A 68 -1.84 5.94 -8.05
N ARG A 69 -1.64 7.13 -8.62
CA ARG A 69 -0.46 7.98 -8.44
C ARG A 69 -0.88 9.38 -8.03
N TYR A 70 -0.06 10.00 -7.19
CA TYR A 70 -0.14 11.37 -6.72
C TYR A 70 1.20 12.03 -6.99
N GLY A 71 1.20 13.26 -7.51
CA GLY A 71 2.40 14.00 -7.88
C GLY A 71 2.10 15.46 -8.11
#